data_AF-A0AA85AD23-F1
#
_entry.id   AF-A0AA85AD23-F1
#
_cell.length_a   1.000
_cell.length_b   1.000
_cell.length_c   1.000
_cell.angle_alpha   90.00
_cell.angle_beta   90.00
_cell.angle_gamma   90.00
#
_symmetry.space_group_name_H-M   'P 1'
#
loop_
_entity.id
_entity.type
_entity.pdbx_description
1 polymer ?
#
loop_
_entity_poly.entity_id
_entity_poly.type
_entity_poly.pdbx_seq_one_letter_code
_entity_poly.pdbx_strand_id
1 'polypeptide(L)'
;MEYLAPLSSSLFVIQNAEHVCINMENVQRLVGMVCEKYCPFDLKSWINQELTPSVADERSIEWIFVTSLLNFSFWSKSQDSFEVSYCNKIYTGYWALCAAVNRAIDEGVNLLNPKVYQTVTEEQLRHIFRSHTAEPIPLFDERLNALRCAGKTLLENFDGSFKNALSSCENSAAKLLKLLCDYFPSFRDYSIYKGKHVSFLKRAQILVGDLWYCFEGKGFGYFHDIDEITAFADYRYQLSLRIKYHLEFHKYYIILVL
;
A
#
# COMPACT_ATOMS: atom_id res chain seq x y z
N MET A 1 12.15 2.37 -19.15
CA MET A 1 11.06 1.67 -19.86
C MET A 1 9.87 2.60 -19.84
N GLU A 2 9.29 2.90 -21.00
CA GLU A 2 8.11 3.77 -21.09
C GLU A 2 6.87 2.93 -20.71
N TYR A 3 6.12 3.38 -19.70
CA TYR A 3 4.88 2.74 -19.25
C TYR A 3 3.81 3.82 -19.03
N LEU A 4 2.54 3.43 -19.18
CA LEU A 4 1.41 4.31 -18.89
C LEU A 4 1.26 4.48 -17.38
N ALA A 5 1.04 5.72 -16.91
CA ALA A 5 0.67 5.98 -15.52
C ALA A 5 -0.62 5.22 -15.11
N PRO A 6 -0.90 5.02 -13.81
CA PRO A 6 -2.03 4.19 -13.37
C PRO A 6 -3.39 4.58 -13.95
N LEU A 7 -3.70 5.88 -14.03
CA LEU A 7 -4.95 6.37 -14.64
C LEU A 7 -5.01 6.06 -16.14
N SER A 8 -3.98 6.44 -16.88
CA SER A 8 -3.87 6.15 -18.32
C SER A 8 -3.89 4.66 -18.63
N SER A 9 -3.32 3.84 -17.76
CA SER A 9 -3.37 2.37 -17.83
C SER A 9 -4.80 1.86 -17.64
N SER A 10 -5.48 2.35 -16.62
CA SER A 10 -6.87 1.97 -16.31
C SER A 10 -7.81 2.33 -17.46
N LEU A 11 -7.70 3.55 -18.00
CA LEU A 11 -8.47 3.99 -19.17
C LEU A 11 -8.18 3.13 -20.40
N PHE A 12 -6.90 2.84 -20.68
CA PHE A 12 -6.52 2.00 -21.81
C PHE A 12 -7.08 0.58 -21.67
N VAL A 13 -7.00 -0.02 -20.48
CA VAL A 13 -7.54 -1.36 -20.20
C VAL A 13 -9.06 -1.37 -20.39
N ILE A 14 -9.78 -0.40 -19.81
CA ILE A 14 -11.25 -0.30 -19.90
C ILE A 14 -11.71 -0.18 -21.36
N GLN A 15 -11.08 0.71 -22.14
CA GLN A 15 -11.44 0.95 -23.55
C GLN A 15 -11.19 -0.26 -24.45
N ASN A 16 -10.32 -1.17 -24.04
CA ASN A 16 -9.89 -2.30 -24.84
C ASN A 16 -10.31 -3.66 -24.28
N ALA A 17 -11.03 -3.70 -23.16
CA ALA A 17 -11.48 -4.93 -22.53
C ALA A 17 -12.50 -5.66 -23.43
N GLU A 18 -12.33 -6.97 -23.61
CA GLU A 18 -13.19 -7.79 -24.49
C GLU A 18 -14.15 -8.69 -23.71
N HIS A 19 -13.80 -9.05 -22.49
CA HIS A 19 -14.56 -9.99 -21.66
C HIS A 19 -15.30 -9.34 -20.51
N VAL A 20 -15.10 -8.03 -20.33
CA VAL A 20 -15.50 -7.27 -19.14
C VAL A 20 -16.08 -5.94 -19.62
N CYS A 21 -17.29 -5.59 -19.19
CA CYS A 21 -17.90 -4.28 -19.40
C CYS A 21 -18.25 -3.57 -18.08
N ILE A 22 -18.12 -2.25 -18.04
CA ILE A 22 -18.54 -1.47 -16.88
C ILE A 22 -19.99 -1.03 -17.09
N ASN A 23 -20.86 -1.36 -16.12
CA ASN A 23 -22.21 -0.81 -16.08
C ASN A 23 -22.17 0.59 -15.44
N MET A 24 -22.18 1.63 -16.28
CA MET A 24 -22.07 3.03 -15.83
C MET A 24 -23.25 3.48 -14.96
N GLU A 25 -24.46 2.96 -15.16
CA GLU A 25 -25.61 3.29 -14.32
C GLU A 25 -25.41 2.80 -12.88
N ASN A 26 -24.89 1.57 -12.72
CA ASN A 26 -24.57 1.01 -11.41
C ASN A 26 -23.39 1.75 -10.75
N VAL A 27 -22.40 2.19 -11.53
CA VAL A 27 -21.32 3.05 -11.01
C VAL A 27 -21.87 4.36 -10.48
N GLN A 28 -22.76 5.04 -11.23
CA GLN A 28 -23.39 6.29 -10.78
C GLN A 28 -24.22 6.08 -9.50
N ARG A 29 -24.98 4.98 -9.41
CA ARG A 29 -25.72 4.63 -8.19
C ARG A 29 -24.77 4.40 -7.02
N LEU A 30 -23.67 3.68 -7.23
CA LEU A 30 -22.66 3.43 -6.19
C LEU A 30 -22.01 4.73 -5.72
N VAL A 31 -21.66 5.64 -6.64
CA VAL A 31 -21.12 6.97 -6.31
C VAL A 31 -22.10 7.74 -5.42
N GLY A 32 -23.39 7.77 -5.78
CA GLY A 32 -24.41 8.41 -4.95
C GLY A 32 -24.47 7.84 -3.53
N MET A 33 -24.48 6.51 -3.38
CA MET A 33 -24.49 5.85 -2.07
C MET A 33 -23.24 6.11 -1.24
N VAL A 34 -22.07 6.16 -1.88
CA VAL A 34 -20.79 6.46 -1.22
C VAL A 34 -20.78 7.92 -0.77
N CYS A 35 -21.19 8.86 -1.62
CA CYS A 35 -21.26 10.27 -1.28
C CYS A 35 -22.23 10.53 -0.12
N GLU A 36 -23.43 9.94 -0.14
CA GLU A 36 -24.39 10.09 0.97
C GLU A 36 -23.83 9.64 2.32
N LYS A 37 -23.03 8.57 2.31
CA LYS A 37 -22.51 7.97 3.54
C LYS A 37 -21.21 8.59 4.04
N TYR A 38 -20.37 9.07 3.12
CA TYR A 38 -18.99 9.43 3.42
C TYR A 38 -18.65 10.88 3.04
N CYS A 39 -19.58 11.68 2.49
CA CYS A 39 -19.35 13.11 2.26
C CYS A 39 -20.00 13.99 3.36
N PRO A 40 -19.29 15.02 3.88
CA PRO A 40 -17.89 15.34 3.59
C PRO A 40 -16.96 14.26 4.18
N PHE A 41 -15.92 13.93 3.43
CA PHE A 41 -14.98 12.89 3.84
C PHE A 41 -14.10 13.41 4.98
N ASP A 42 -14.10 12.69 6.10
CA ASP A 42 -13.25 13.02 7.24
C ASP A 42 -11.86 12.41 7.07
N LEU A 43 -10.89 13.26 6.74
CA LEU A 43 -9.47 12.89 6.63
C LEU A 43 -8.92 12.30 7.94
N LYS A 44 -9.50 12.63 9.09
CA LYS A 44 -9.05 12.14 10.39
C LYS A 44 -9.37 10.67 10.63
N SER A 45 -10.22 10.06 9.80
CA SER A 45 -10.59 8.65 9.92
C SER A 45 -9.39 7.69 9.80
N TRP A 46 -8.33 8.07 9.09
CA TRP A 46 -7.09 7.28 8.99
C TRP A 46 -6.17 7.46 10.21
N ILE A 47 -6.02 8.70 10.70
CA ILE A 47 -5.20 9.03 11.88
C ILE A 47 -5.78 8.39 13.15
N ASN A 48 -7.10 8.21 13.20
CA ASN A 48 -7.79 7.59 14.33
C ASN A 48 -7.66 6.05 14.40
N GLN A 49 -6.90 5.42 13.49
CA GLN A 49 -6.70 3.98 13.51
C GLN A 49 -5.63 3.60 14.56
N GLU A 50 -5.96 2.66 15.45
CA GLU A 50 -5.17 2.34 16.66
C GLU A 50 -3.69 2.02 16.41
N LEU A 51 -3.35 1.47 15.24
CA LEU A 51 -2.00 1.01 14.92
C LEU A 51 -1.24 1.92 13.96
N THR A 52 -1.85 2.99 13.44
CA THR A 52 -1.18 3.97 12.58
C THR A 52 -0.51 5.06 13.43
N PRO A 53 0.47 5.80 12.88
CA PRO A 53 1.08 6.92 13.59
C PRO A 53 0.02 7.97 13.97
N SER A 54 -0.06 8.29 15.27
CA SER A 54 -1.01 9.29 15.80
C SER A 54 -0.52 10.74 15.65
N VAL A 55 0.74 10.93 15.27
CA VAL A 55 1.39 12.23 15.04
C VAL A 55 1.99 12.25 13.65
N ALA A 56 1.81 13.35 12.94
CA ALA A 56 2.37 13.59 11.62
C ALA A 56 3.79 14.19 11.75
N ASP A 57 4.81 13.34 11.75
CA ASP A 57 6.21 13.72 11.95
C ASP A 57 7.16 12.90 11.06
N GLU A 58 8.47 13.09 11.21
CA GLU A 58 9.44 12.34 10.40
C GLU A 58 9.36 10.82 10.64
N ARG A 59 8.97 10.39 11.84
CA ARG A 59 8.84 8.98 12.17
C ARG A 59 7.63 8.36 11.46
N SER A 60 6.53 9.12 11.30
CA SER A 60 5.36 8.63 10.56
C SER A 60 5.68 8.39 9.08
N ILE A 61 6.53 9.21 8.46
CA ILE A 61 7.00 9.03 7.07
C ILE A 61 7.73 7.70 6.90
N GLU A 62 8.69 7.40 7.78
CA GLU A 62 9.45 6.15 7.73
C GLU A 62 8.56 4.93 8.05
N TRP A 63 7.60 5.08 8.96
CA TRP A 63 6.61 4.04 9.26
C TRP A 63 5.74 3.73 8.05
N ILE A 64 5.19 4.75 7.39
CA ILE A 64 4.36 4.59 6.19
C ILE A 64 5.16 3.93 5.06
N PHE A 65 6.42 4.31 4.89
CA PHE A 65 7.30 3.67 3.92
C PHE A 65 7.47 2.17 4.20
N VAL A 66 7.83 1.79 5.43
CA VAL A 66 8.08 0.38 5.81
C VAL A 66 6.82 -0.46 5.70
N THR A 67 5.68 0.03 6.20
CA THR A 67 4.42 -0.72 6.12
C THR A 67 3.91 -0.84 4.69
N SER A 68 4.04 0.21 3.87
CA SER A 68 3.69 0.17 2.44
C SER A 68 4.60 -0.76 1.64
N LEU A 69 5.91 -0.75 1.93
CA LEU A 69 6.90 -1.65 1.32
C LEU A 69 6.50 -3.11 1.54
N LEU A 70 5.95 -3.42 2.72
CA LEU A 70 5.53 -4.75 3.14
C LEU A 70 4.03 -5.02 2.92
N ASN A 71 3.26 -4.13 2.31
CA ASN A 71 1.81 -4.29 2.17
C ASN A 71 1.41 -5.19 0.98
N PHE A 72 1.84 -6.45 0.98
CA PHE A 72 1.50 -7.41 -0.07
C PHE A 72 1.25 -8.81 0.50
N SER A 73 0.22 -9.48 0.00
CA SER A 73 -0.18 -10.86 0.34
C SER A 73 -0.24 -11.19 1.85
N PHE A 74 -1.46 -11.29 2.38
CA PHE A 74 -1.72 -11.83 3.72
C PHE A 74 -2.56 -13.11 3.67
N TRP A 75 -2.61 -13.75 2.50
CA TRP A 75 -3.33 -15.01 2.32
C TRP A 75 -2.49 -16.15 2.85
N SER A 76 -3.12 -17.01 3.65
CA SER A 76 -2.59 -18.33 3.94
C SER A 76 -3.28 -19.38 3.06
N LYS A 77 -2.55 -20.47 2.79
CA LYS A 77 -3.10 -21.69 2.19
C LYS A 77 -3.71 -22.63 3.24
N SER A 78 -3.37 -22.45 4.51
CA SER A 78 -3.92 -23.22 5.62
C SER A 78 -5.27 -22.63 6.07
N GLN A 79 -5.96 -23.32 6.98
CA GLN A 79 -7.18 -22.78 7.60
C GLN A 79 -6.85 -21.65 8.58
N ASP A 80 -5.64 -21.65 9.13
CA ASP A 80 -5.15 -20.64 10.04
C ASP A 80 -4.60 -19.43 9.27
N SER A 81 -4.57 -18.28 9.92
CA SER A 81 -4.05 -17.06 9.33
C SER A 81 -2.82 -16.57 10.09
N PHE A 82 -1.97 -15.79 9.41
CA PHE A 82 -0.92 -15.04 10.08
C PHE A 82 -1.55 -14.01 11.03
N GLU A 83 -1.26 -14.15 12.31
CA GLU A 83 -1.86 -13.38 13.39
C GLU A 83 -0.80 -12.78 14.30
N VAL A 84 -1.05 -11.58 14.82
CA VAL A 84 -0.09 -10.93 15.72
C VAL A 84 -0.84 -10.46 16.96
N SER A 85 -0.43 -10.99 18.11
CA SER A 85 -0.84 -10.48 19.42
C SER A 85 0.01 -9.26 19.78
N TYR A 86 -0.66 -8.13 20.05
CA TYR A 86 -0.06 -6.85 20.44
C TYR A 86 -1.05 -6.06 21.29
N CYS A 87 -0.60 -5.48 22.41
CA CYS A 87 -1.45 -4.74 23.35
C CYS A 87 -2.74 -5.48 23.78
N ASN A 88 -2.61 -6.78 24.09
CA ASN A 88 -3.71 -7.69 24.48
C ASN A 88 -4.82 -7.87 23.43
N LYS A 89 -4.53 -7.58 22.15
CA LYS A 89 -5.43 -7.81 21.01
C LYS A 89 -4.72 -8.65 19.95
N ILE A 90 -5.50 -9.47 19.24
CA ILE A 90 -5.03 -10.25 18.10
C ILE A 90 -5.42 -9.51 16.82
N TYR A 91 -4.45 -9.30 15.95
CA TYR A 91 -4.64 -8.65 14.65
C TYR A 91 -4.39 -9.64 13.52
N THR A 92 -5.11 -9.46 12.41
CA THR A 92 -5.01 -10.27 11.19
C THR A 92 -4.73 -9.39 9.96
N GLY A 93 -4.26 -10.00 8.87
CA GLY A 93 -4.08 -9.31 7.59
C GLY A 93 -3.10 -8.14 7.67
N TYR A 94 -3.47 -7.00 7.07
CA TYR A 94 -2.65 -5.77 7.12
C TYR A 94 -2.43 -5.27 8.56
N TRP A 95 -3.42 -5.44 9.43
CA TRP A 95 -3.31 -5.02 10.82
C TRP A 95 -2.32 -5.87 11.61
N ALA A 96 -2.18 -7.16 11.27
CA ALA A 96 -1.14 -8.02 11.83
C ALA A 96 0.27 -7.50 11.48
N LEU A 97 0.46 -7.06 10.23
CA LEU A 97 1.73 -6.43 9.82
C LEU A 97 2.02 -5.17 10.63
N CYS A 98 1.06 -4.26 10.74
CA CYS A 98 1.22 -3.02 11.51
C CYS A 98 1.56 -3.33 12.98
N ALA A 99 0.83 -4.28 13.58
CA ALA A 99 1.08 -4.73 14.95
C ALA A 99 2.49 -5.32 15.11
N ALA A 100 2.98 -6.10 14.15
CA ALA A 100 4.33 -6.66 14.22
C ALA A 100 5.43 -5.58 14.10
N VAL A 101 5.25 -4.59 13.23
CA VAL A 101 6.16 -3.45 13.11
C VAL A 101 6.20 -2.65 14.42
N ASN A 102 5.03 -2.31 14.97
CA ASN A 102 4.94 -1.56 16.23
C ASN A 102 5.53 -2.36 17.41
N ARG A 103 5.20 -3.65 17.50
CA ARG A 103 5.76 -4.56 18.51
C ARG A 103 7.28 -4.63 18.43
N ALA A 104 7.86 -4.74 17.23
CA ALA A 104 9.31 -4.76 17.08
C ALA A 104 9.96 -3.47 17.59
N ILE A 105 9.34 -2.32 17.33
CA ILE A 105 9.83 -1.02 17.81
C ILE A 105 9.75 -0.95 19.34
N ASP A 106 8.65 -1.38 19.94
CA ASP A 106 8.47 -1.41 21.40
C ASP A 106 9.42 -2.41 22.09
N GLU A 107 9.78 -3.49 21.40
CA GLU A 107 10.79 -4.48 21.83
C GLU A 107 12.24 -4.00 21.59
N GLY A 108 12.43 -2.76 21.13
CA GLY A 108 13.74 -2.12 20.98
C GLY A 108 14.40 -2.31 19.61
N VAL A 109 13.72 -2.96 18.65
CA VAL A 109 14.19 -3.08 17.26
C VAL A 109 13.57 -1.95 16.43
N ASN A 110 14.35 -0.91 16.16
CA ASN A 110 13.90 0.20 15.32
C ASN A 110 13.82 -0.20 13.84
N LEU A 111 12.73 -0.87 13.47
CA LEU A 111 12.43 -1.32 12.11
C LEU A 111 12.13 -0.17 11.14
N LEU A 112 12.18 1.09 11.60
CA LEU A 112 12.06 2.28 10.76
C LEU A 112 13.42 2.82 10.30
N ASN A 113 14.52 2.25 10.80
CA ASN A 113 15.87 2.71 10.46
C ASN A 113 16.48 1.83 9.35
N PRO A 114 16.82 2.40 8.18
CA PRO A 114 17.46 1.66 7.08
C PRO A 114 18.72 0.89 7.48
N LYS A 115 19.51 1.41 8.42
CA LYS A 115 20.71 0.72 8.92
C LYS A 115 20.39 -0.59 9.64
N VAL A 116 19.22 -0.67 10.27
CA VAL A 116 18.75 -1.87 10.98
C VAL A 116 18.22 -2.88 9.98
N TYR A 117 17.27 -2.49 9.14
CA TYR A 117 16.59 -3.45 8.27
C TYR A 117 17.38 -3.83 7.00
N GLN A 118 18.42 -3.09 6.62
CA GLN A 118 19.35 -3.54 5.58
C GLN A 118 20.16 -4.79 6.00
N THR A 119 20.45 -4.92 7.30
CA THR A 119 21.29 -5.99 7.85
C THR A 119 20.51 -7.02 8.66
N VAL A 120 19.18 -6.89 8.73
CA VAL A 120 18.33 -7.80 9.51
C VAL A 120 18.56 -9.24 9.05
N THR A 121 18.83 -10.14 9.99
CA THR A 121 19.00 -11.57 9.70
C THR A 121 17.64 -12.23 9.49
N GLU A 122 17.65 -13.41 8.87
CA GLU A 122 16.44 -14.23 8.77
C GLU A 122 15.87 -14.53 10.15
N GLU A 123 16.70 -14.91 11.11
CA GLU A 123 16.28 -15.20 12.50
C GLU A 123 15.63 -13.99 13.17
N GLN A 124 16.25 -12.81 13.05
CA GLN A 124 15.71 -11.57 13.58
C GLN A 124 14.35 -11.23 12.94
N LEU A 125 14.24 -11.37 11.62
CA LEU A 125 12.99 -11.07 10.94
C LEU A 125 11.89 -12.10 11.24
N ARG A 126 12.24 -13.37 11.42
CA ARG A 126 11.31 -14.41 11.91
C ARG A 126 10.81 -14.08 13.31
N HIS A 127 11.68 -13.56 14.18
CA HIS A 127 11.27 -13.12 15.51
C HIS A 127 10.36 -11.88 15.47
N ILE A 128 10.67 -10.90 14.61
CA ILE A 128 9.84 -9.69 14.41
C ILE A 128 8.43 -10.07 13.94
N PHE A 129 8.34 -10.88 12.88
CA PHE A 129 7.07 -11.35 12.30
C PHE A 129 6.60 -12.68 12.89
N ARG A 130 6.97 -13.00 14.13
CA ARG A 130 6.47 -14.21 14.80
C ARG A 130 4.96 -14.14 14.95
N SER A 131 4.29 -15.18 14.47
CA SER A 131 2.83 -15.29 14.51
C SER A 131 2.36 -15.73 15.90
N HIS A 132 1.12 -15.37 16.24
CA HIS A 132 0.40 -15.92 17.37
C HIS A 132 -0.08 -17.36 17.08
N THR A 133 -0.27 -17.69 15.81
CA THR A 133 -0.63 -19.03 15.31
C THR A 133 0.61 -19.77 14.81
N ALA A 134 0.44 -21.02 14.37
CA ALA A 134 1.51 -21.77 13.68
C ALA A 134 1.81 -21.23 12.26
N GLU A 135 0.93 -20.40 11.70
CA GLU A 135 1.06 -19.90 10.33
C GLU A 135 2.02 -18.70 10.28
N PRO A 136 3.16 -18.79 9.56
CA PRO A 136 4.09 -17.69 9.44
C PRO A 136 3.55 -16.58 8.52
N ILE A 137 4.19 -15.41 8.55
CA ILE A 137 3.87 -14.35 7.58
C ILE A 137 4.09 -14.85 6.14
N PRO A 138 3.11 -14.71 5.23
CA PRO A 138 3.29 -15.13 3.84
C PRO A 138 4.39 -14.31 3.14
N LEU A 139 5.04 -14.94 2.16
CA LEU A 139 6.09 -14.34 1.32
C LEU A 139 7.25 -13.76 2.15
N PHE A 140 7.71 -14.53 3.13
CA PHE A 140 8.74 -14.11 4.08
C PHE A 140 10.04 -13.70 3.39
N ASP A 141 10.52 -14.49 2.42
CA ASP A 141 11.79 -14.22 1.74
C ASP A 141 11.71 -12.94 0.91
N GLU A 142 10.57 -12.69 0.25
CA GLU A 142 10.31 -11.47 -0.48
C GLU A 142 10.29 -10.24 0.45
N ARG A 143 9.78 -10.38 1.67
CA ARG A 143 9.80 -9.31 2.68
C ARG A 143 11.20 -9.01 3.18
N LEU A 144 11.97 -10.05 3.48
CA LEU A 144 13.37 -9.94 3.88
C LEU A 144 14.16 -9.21 2.79
N ASN A 145 14.00 -9.63 1.53
CA ASN A 145 14.65 -9.00 0.40
C ASN A 145 14.18 -7.56 0.17
N ALA A 146 12.87 -7.29 0.29
CA ALA A 146 12.32 -5.94 0.15
C ALA A 146 12.93 -4.97 1.17
N LEU A 147 13.00 -5.36 2.45
CA LEU A 147 13.64 -4.56 3.49
C LEU A 147 15.12 -4.33 3.18
N ARG A 148 15.86 -5.40 2.90
CA ARG A 148 17.30 -5.31 2.66
C ARG A 148 17.65 -4.39 1.50
N CYS A 149 16.97 -4.59 0.37
CA CYS A 149 17.15 -3.77 -0.83
C CYS A 149 16.76 -2.32 -0.58
N ALA A 150 15.60 -2.06 0.05
CA ALA A 150 15.17 -0.70 0.35
C ALA A 150 16.13 0.02 1.30
N GLY A 151 16.66 -0.69 2.29
CA GLY A 151 17.58 -0.13 3.28
C GLY A 151 18.88 0.29 2.63
N LYS A 152 19.44 -0.58 1.78
CA LYS A 152 20.61 -0.27 0.96
C LYS A 152 20.37 0.93 0.06
N THR A 153 19.27 0.94 -0.70
CA THR A 153 18.90 2.05 -1.58
C THR A 153 18.85 3.39 -0.84
N LEU A 154 18.20 3.43 0.32
CA LEU A 154 18.07 4.65 1.12
C LEU A 154 19.41 5.15 1.62
N LEU A 155 20.30 4.25 2.07
CA LEU A 155 21.62 4.63 2.56
C LEU A 155 22.55 5.11 1.46
N GLU A 156 22.45 4.55 0.27
CA GLU A 156 23.30 4.92 -0.87
C GLU A 156 22.82 6.19 -1.58
N ASN A 157 21.51 6.45 -1.63
CA ASN A 157 20.93 7.48 -2.51
C ASN A 157 20.17 8.59 -1.78
N PHE A 158 19.82 8.40 -0.51
CA PHE A 158 18.90 9.30 0.22
C PHE A 158 19.35 9.54 1.67
N ASP A 159 20.65 9.47 1.95
CA ASP A 159 21.26 9.68 3.28
C ASP A 159 20.61 8.86 4.42
N GLY A 160 20.06 7.69 4.08
CA GLY A 160 19.45 6.78 5.04
C GLY A 160 18.08 7.22 5.57
N SER A 161 17.30 8.00 4.82
CA SER A 161 15.93 8.39 5.20
C SER A 161 15.00 8.48 3.99
N PHE A 162 13.80 7.89 4.09
CA PHE A 162 12.80 8.02 3.05
C PHE A 162 12.23 9.45 2.96
N LYS A 163 12.25 10.21 4.06
CA LYS A 163 11.93 11.65 4.04
C LYS A 163 12.74 12.41 2.99
N ASN A 164 14.02 12.07 2.80
CA ASN A 164 14.87 12.72 1.81
C ASN A 164 14.46 12.34 0.37
N ALA A 165 14.09 11.08 0.14
CA ALA A 165 13.50 10.64 -1.12
C ALA A 165 12.20 11.38 -1.42
N LEU A 166 11.30 11.49 -0.44
CA LEU A 166 10.06 12.26 -0.52
C LEU A 166 10.32 13.73 -0.86
N SER A 167 11.26 14.37 -0.16
CA SER A 167 11.61 15.78 -0.36
C SER A 167 12.16 16.05 -1.77
N SER A 168 12.87 15.07 -2.36
CA SER A 168 13.39 15.18 -3.73
C SER A 168 12.29 15.19 -4.82
N CYS A 169 11.05 14.84 -4.46
CA CYS A 169 9.92 14.81 -5.39
C CYS A 169 9.21 16.15 -5.55
N GLU A 170 9.66 17.21 -4.87
CA GLU A 170 9.12 18.58 -4.99
C GLU A 170 7.59 18.63 -4.83
N ASN A 171 7.05 17.87 -3.87
CA ASN A 171 5.62 17.75 -3.61
C ASN A 171 4.80 17.27 -4.82
N SER A 172 5.38 16.45 -5.72
CA SER A 172 4.66 15.79 -6.81
C SER A 172 4.42 14.30 -6.52
N ALA A 173 3.16 13.90 -6.51
CA ALA A 173 2.71 12.52 -6.42
C ALA A 173 3.21 11.70 -7.61
N ALA A 174 3.15 12.24 -8.83
CA ALA A 174 3.64 11.57 -10.03
C ALA A 174 5.17 11.34 -9.98
N LYS A 175 5.95 12.33 -9.53
CA LYS A 175 7.39 12.17 -9.29
C LYS A 175 7.67 11.12 -8.22
N LEU A 176 6.89 11.09 -7.14
CA LEU A 176 7.05 10.09 -6.08
C LEU A 176 6.74 8.66 -6.57
N LEU A 177 5.66 8.46 -7.33
CA LEU A 177 5.37 7.17 -7.95
C LEU A 177 6.52 6.69 -8.84
N LYS A 178 7.07 7.59 -9.66
CA LYS A 178 8.20 7.30 -10.53
C LYS A 178 9.46 6.95 -9.71
N LEU A 179 9.79 7.75 -8.70
CA LEU A 179 10.94 7.52 -7.82
C LEU A 179 10.84 6.14 -7.15
N LEU A 180 9.66 5.81 -6.60
CA LEU A 180 9.40 4.51 -5.99
C LEU A 180 9.70 3.36 -6.97
N CYS A 181 9.26 3.49 -8.22
CA CYS A 181 9.52 2.49 -9.24
C CYS A 181 10.99 2.40 -9.66
N ASP A 182 11.67 3.53 -9.77
CA ASP A 182 13.05 3.58 -10.25
C ASP A 182 14.02 3.02 -9.20
N TYR A 183 13.86 3.43 -7.93
CA TYR A 183 14.78 3.11 -6.84
C TYR A 183 14.39 1.89 -6.01
N PHE A 184 13.11 1.53 -5.97
CA PHE A 184 12.60 0.45 -5.12
C PHE A 184 11.85 -0.60 -5.95
N PRO A 185 12.56 -1.56 -6.57
CA PRO A 185 11.97 -2.53 -7.51
C PRO A 185 10.77 -3.30 -6.97
N SER A 186 10.67 -3.47 -5.65
CA SER A 186 9.52 -4.10 -4.98
C SER A 186 8.19 -3.39 -5.32
N PHE A 187 8.17 -2.07 -5.51
CA PHE A 187 6.97 -1.30 -5.84
C PHE A 187 6.53 -1.40 -7.31
N ARG A 188 7.37 -1.98 -8.19
CA ARG A 188 7.05 -2.12 -9.61
C ARG A 188 5.87 -3.08 -9.79
N ASP A 189 4.82 -2.57 -10.41
CA ASP A 189 3.59 -3.31 -10.68
C ASP A 189 3.15 -2.98 -12.10
N TYR A 190 3.77 -3.69 -13.05
CA TYR A 190 3.61 -3.53 -14.49
C TYR A 190 3.11 -4.81 -15.13
N SER A 191 2.35 -4.67 -16.21
CA SER A 191 1.98 -5.76 -17.10
C SER A 191 1.99 -5.30 -18.55
N ILE A 192 1.95 -6.25 -19.48
CA ILE A 192 1.78 -5.97 -20.90
C ILE A 192 0.35 -6.34 -21.28
N TYR A 193 -0.42 -5.36 -21.74
CA TYR A 193 -1.77 -5.56 -22.24
C TYR A 193 -1.88 -4.99 -23.66
N LYS A 194 -2.30 -5.82 -24.62
CA LYS A 194 -2.39 -5.47 -26.05
C LYS A 194 -1.16 -4.71 -26.57
N GLY A 195 0.03 -5.18 -26.22
CA GLY A 195 1.31 -4.60 -26.66
C GLY A 195 1.73 -3.30 -25.97
N LYS A 196 0.97 -2.81 -24.98
CA LYS A 196 1.35 -1.64 -24.16
C LYS A 196 1.75 -2.04 -22.76
N HIS A 197 2.77 -1.38 -22.22
CA HIS A 197 3.12 -1.47 -20.80
C HIS A 197 2.11 -0.65 -19.99
N VAL A 198 1.27 -1.36 -19.23
CA VAL A 198 0.31 -0.80 -18.29
C VAL A 198 0.84 -0.96 -16.87
N SER A 199 0.45 -0.05 -15.98
CA SER A 199 0.84 -0.05 -14.59
C SER A 199 -0.37 0.09 -13.67
N PHE A 200 -0.34 -0.61 -12.54
CA PHE A 200 -1.32 -0.42 -11.46
C PHE A 200 -0.70 0.27 -10.26
N LEU A 201 0.61 0.05 -10.03
CA LEU A 201 1.42 0.67 -8.98
C LEU A 201 0.72 0.73 -7.61
N LYS A 202 -0.06 -0.31 -7.29
CA LYS A 202 -1.02 -0.24 -6.18
C LYS A 202 -0.37 0.15 -4.85
N ARG A 203 0.73 -0.50 -4.47
CA ARG A 203 1.41 -0.21 -3.20
C ARG A 203 2.05 1.17 -3.20
N ALA A 204 2.52 1.65 -4.35
CA ALA A 204 3.08 2.99 -4.47
C ALA A 204 1.97 4.04 -4.32
N GLN A 205 0.81 3.83 -4.94
CA GLN A 205 -0.37 4.69 -4.77
C GLN A 205 -0.88 4.70 -3.32
N ILE A 206 -0.92 3.55 -2.64
CA ILE A 206 -1.25 3.46 -1.20
C ILE A 206 -0.28 4.31 -0.37
N LEU A 207 1.03 4.20 -0.63
CA LEU A 207 2.03 4.98 0.10
C LEU A 207 1.80 6.49 -0.04
N VAL A 208 1.57 6.98 -1.27
CA VAL A 208 1.26 8.40 -1.51
C VAL A 208 -0.02 8.81 -0.77
N GLY A 209 -1.06 7.98 -0.85
CA GLY A 209 -2.32 8.20 -0.15
C GLY A 209 -2.15 8.26 1.38
N ASP A 210 -1.43 7.32 1.97
CA ASP A 210 -1.17 7.26 3.41
C ASP A 210 -0.37 8.48 3.89
N LEU A 211 0.61 8.96 3.11
CA LEU A 211 1.30 10.24 3.39
C LEU A 211 0.33 11.42 3.36
N TRP A 212 -0.51 11.50 2.32
CA TRP A 212 -1.49 12.57 2.18
C TRP A 212 -2.50 12.57 3.35
N TYR A 213 -3.02 11.40 3.74
CA TYR A 213 -3.92 11.26 4.88
C TYR A 213 -3.23 11.58 6.20
N CYS A 214 -2.03 11.04 6.44
CA CYS A 214 -1.30 11.23 7.70
C CYS A 214 -1.02 12.70 8.00
N PHE A 215 -0.69 13.50 6.97
CA PHE A 215 -0.40 14.92 7.10
C PHE A 215 -1.58 15.83 6.72
N GLU A 216 -2.79 15.29 6.53
CA GLU A 216 -4.00 16.03 6.15
C GLU A 216 -3.78 16.95 4.92
N GLY A 217 -3.02 16.47 3.93
CA GLY A 217 -2.69 17.20 2.71
C GLY A 217 -1.77 18.41 2.92
N LYS A 218 -1.04 18.51 4.03
CA LYS A 218 -0.14 19.62 4.38
C LYS A 218 1.29 19.14 4.54
N GLY A 219 2.25 20.08 4.55
CA GLY A 219 3.66 19.75 4.83
C GLY A 219 4.18 18.63 3.93
N PHE A 220 4.68 17.55 4.54
CA PHE A 220 5.20 16.38 3.82
C PHE A 220 4.13 15.53 3.09
N GLY A 221 2.85 15.69 3.41
CA GLY A 221 1.76 15.06 2.64
C GLY A 221 1.07 16.00 1.68
N TYR A 222 1.57 17.23 1.48
CA TYR A 222 1.07 18.09 0.42
C TYR A 222 1.60 17.62 -0.93
N PHE A 223 0.68 17.34 -1.86
CA PHE A 223 0.99 17.06 -3.26
C PHE A 223 0.15 17.97 -4.16
N HIS A 224 0.79 18.69 -5.09
CA HIS A 224 0.08 19.63 -5.97
C HIS A 224 -0.68 18.95 -7.12
N ASP A 225 -0.35 17.69 -7.37
CA ASP A 225 -0.89 16.80 -8.39
C ASP A 225 -1.44 15.51 -7.74
N ILE A 226 -2.01 15.60 -6.52
CA ILE A 226 -2.54 14.43 -5.80
C ILE A 226 -3.58 13.67 -6.64
N ASP A 227 -4.32 14.35 -7.52
CA ASP A 227 -5.32 13.74 -8.39
C ASP A 227 -4.71 12.82 -9.49
N GLU A 228 -3.37 12.77 -9.63
CA GLU A 228 -2.67 11.82 -10.49
C GLU A 228 -2.64 10.40 -9.91
N ILE A 229 -2.81 10.24 -8.59
CA ILE A 229 -3.10 8.91 -8.03
C ILE A 229 -4.58 8.60 -8.23
N THR A 230 -4.88 7.36 -8.61
CA THR A 230 -6.25 6.89 -8.84
C THR A 230 -6.50 5.64 -8.01
N ALA A 231 -7.73 5.14 -8.01
CA ALA A 231 -7.97 3.86 -7.39
C ALA A 231 -7.29 2.71 -8.13
N PHE A 232 -7.08 1.65 -7.37
CA PHE A 232 -6.35 0.48 -7.81
C PHE A 232 -7.20 -0.76 -7.57
N ALA A 233 -6.99 -1.76 -8.42
CA ALA A 233 -7.62 -3.06 -8.27
C ALA A 233 -7.15 -3.74 -6.96
N ASP A 234 -8.05 -3.90 -5.99
CA ASP A 234 -7.80 -4.68 -4.78
C ASP A 234 -8.64 -5.96 -4.79
N TYR A 235 -7.98 -7.10 -4.51
CA TYR A 235 -8.61 -8.41 -4.48
C TYR A 235 -9.67 -8.55 -3.37
N ARG A 236 -9.56 -7.80 -2.26
CA ARG A 236 -10.58 -7.70 -1.20
C ARG A 236 -11.71 -6.76 -1.59
N TYR A 237 -11.39 -5.71 -2.35
CA TYR A 237 -12.39 -4.75 -2.79
C TYR A 237 -13.40 -5.40 -3.75
N GLN A 238 -12.93 -6.21 -4.71
CA GLN A 238 -13.78 -7.00 -5.60
C GLN A 238 -14.75 -7.92 -4.86
N LEU A 239 -14.27 -8.57 -3.78
CA LEU A 239 -15.09 -9.43 -2.93
C LEU A 239 -16.17 -8.62 -2.18
N SER A 240 -15.82 -7.44 -1.65
CA SER A 240 -16.74 -6.59 -0.90
C SER A 240 -17.88 -6.02 -1.77
N LEU A 241 -17.60 -5.63 -3.02
CA LEU A 241 -18.61 -5.09 -3.92
C LEU A 241 -19.65 -6.14 -4.33
N ARG A 242 -19.20 -7.37 -4.60
CA ARG A 242 -20.08 -8.49 -4.95
C ARG A 242 -21.03 -8.86 -3.82
N ILE A 243 -20.53 -8.84 -2.58
CA ILE A 243 -21.30 -9.24 -1.39
C ILE A 243 -22.26 -8.13 -0.94
N LYS A 244 -21.83 -6.86 -0.97
CA LYS A 244 -22.55 -5.76 -0.31
C LYS A 244 -23.51 -4.99 -1.21
N TYR A 245 -23.25 -4.95 -2.52
CA TYR A 245 -24.04 -4.13 -3.46
C TYR A 245 -24.76 -4.97 -4.54
N HIS A 246 -24.80 -6.30 -4.38
CA HIS A 246 -25.47 -7.23 -5.31
C HIS A 246 -25.13 -7.00 -6.78
N LEU A 247 -23.90 -6.56 -7.07
CA LEU A 247 -23.45 -6.38 -8.44
C LEU A 247 -23.20 -7.78 -9.04
N GLU A 248 -24.01 -8.17 -10.03
CA GLU A 248 -23.80 -9.39 -10.79
C GLU A 248 -22.60 -9.22 -11.72
N PHE A 249 -21.53 -9.98 -11.45
CA PHE A 249 -20.33 -10.02 -12.28
C PHE A 249 -20.26 -11.35 -13.03
N HIS A 250 -20.18 -11.29 -14.36
CA HIS A 250 -19.98 -12.48 -15.20
C HIS A 250 -18.55 -13.03 -15.07
N LYS A 251 -18.31 -13.93 -14.11
CA LYS A 251 -17.13 -14.81 -13.96
C LYS A 251 -15.70 -14.21 -13.90
N TYR A 252 -15.40 -13.02 -14.42
CA TYR A 252 -14.07 -12.42 -14.45
C TYR A 252 -14.15 -10.89 -14.46
N TYR A 253 -14.35 -10.21 -13.32
CA TYR A 253 -14.40 -8.74 -13.28
C TYR A 253 -13.43 -8.19 -12.23
N ILE A 254 -12.50 -7.34 -12.69
CA ILE A 254 -11.69 -6.45 -11.86
C ILE A 254 -12.37 -5.08 -11.89
N ILE A 255 -12.84 -4.60 -10.74
CA ILE A 255 -13.28 -3.20 -10.62
C ILE A 255 -12.06 -2.35 -10.23
N LEU A 256 -11.76 -1.38 -11.09
CA LEU A 256 -11.01 -0.17 -10.79
C LEU A 256 -12.06 0.89 -10.48
N VAL A 257 -12.01 1.48 -9.29
CA VAL A 257 -13.02 2.47 -8.84
C VAL A 257 -12.42 3.85 -9.03
N LEU A 258 -12.39 4.35 -10.25
CA LEU A 258 -11.74 5.63 -10.59
C LEU A 258 -11.99 6.73 -9.55
#